data_AF-A0A2R8BL93-F1
#
_entry.id   AF-A0A2R8BL93-F1
#
_cell.length_a   1.000
_cell.length_b   1.000
_cell.length_c   1.000
_cell.angle_alpha   90.00
_cell.angle_beta   90.00
_cell.angle_gamma   90.00
#
_symmetry.space_group_name_H-M   'P 1'
#
loop_
_entity.id
_entity.type
_entity.pdbx_description
1 polymer ?
#
loop_
_entity_poly.entity_id
_entity_poly.type
_entity_poly.pdbx_seq_one_letter_code
_entity_poly.pdbx_strand_id
1 'polypeptide(L)'
;MKQVLGALGLISGLGLACTASAGGIELFVTGFSSDAGMARIVLMEGEAGYRGEMPVTRVASVPIRDGRAEWTADDIAPGRYALIAHHDKDADDDLNRPFLGLPQEPYGYSNGAWTSMGLPAWDAVAFDVGAAPARPSIHLRMNAFAAASQMALVGLPALAAIFGSLVFVRRLRRPATV
;
A
#
# COMPACT_ATOMS: atom_id res chain seq x y z
N MET A 1 69.88 9.36 40.47
CA MET A 1 69.07 9.75 39.30
C MET A 1 68.12 8.59 38.99
N LYS A 2 66.81 8.87 38.96
CA LYS A 2 65.71 7.89 38.98
C LYS A 2 65.43 7.40 37.56
N GLN A 3 65.40 6.08 37.34
CA GLN A 3 64.85 5.48 36.12
C GLN A 3 63.37 5.19 36.37
N VAL A 4 62.48 5.83 35.62
CA VAL A 4 61.03 5.65 35.70
C VAL A 4 60.62 4.56 34.72
N LEU A 5 60.08 3.47 35.26
CA LEU A 5 59.52 2.34 34.54
C LEU A 5 58.12 2.71 34.04
N GLY A 6 57.95 2.93 32.74
CA GLY A 6 56.66 3.20 32.12
C GLY A 6 56.06 1.91 31.53
N ALA A 7 55.10 1.31 32.21
CA ALA A 7 54.32 0.19 31.68
C ALA A 7 53.23 0.72 30.73
N LEU A 8 53.36 0.41 29.44
CA LEU A 8 52.37 0.73 28.42
C LEU A 8 51.30 -0.38 28.41
N GLY A 9 50.23 -0.20 29.17
CA GLY A 9 49.04 -1.05 29.10
C GLY A 9 48.12 -0.56 27.98
N LEU A 10 48.13 -1.21 26.81
CA LEU A 10 47.13 -0.97 25.77
C LEU A 10 45.88 -1.78 26.11
N ILE A 11 44.82 -1.10 26.56
CA ILE A 11 43.51 -1.69 26.80
C ILE A 11 42.86 -1.94 25.44
N SER A 12 42.83 -3.20 25.00
CA SER A 12 42.05 -3.62 23.85
C SER A 12 40.56 -3.44 24.14
N GLY A 13 39.96 -2.38 23.59
CA GLY A 13 38.52 -2.16 23.63
C GLY A 13 37.80 -3.23 22.80
N LEU A 14 37.20 -4.20 23.47
CA LEU A 14 36.30 -5.18 22.85
C LEU A 14 34.99 -4.46 22.51
N GLY A 15 34.89 -3.93 21.30
CA GLY A 15 33.65 -3.35 20.81
C GLY A 15 32.56 -4.42 20.74
N LEU A 16 31.52 -4.29 21.57
CA LEU A 16 30.28 -5.04 21.37
C LEU A 16 29.67 -4.57 20.04
N ALA A 17 29.84 -5.35 18.99
CA ALA A 17 29.00 -5.25 17.81
C ALA A 17 27.58 -5.66 18.25
N CYS A 18 26.71 -4.68 18.46
CA CYS A 18 25.28 -4.94 18.58
C CYS A 18 24.81 -5.47 17.23
N THR A 19 24.67 -6.79 17.09
CA THR A 19 24.02 -7.38 15.94
C THR A 19 22.55 -6.98 16.01
N ALA A 20 22.18 -5.93 15.28
CA ALA A 20 20.79 -5.61 15.03
C ALA A 20 20.16 -6.85 14.37
N SER A 21 19.35 -7.59 15.14
CA SER A 21 18.64 -8.76 14.61
C SER A 21 17.66 -8.27 13.57
N ALA A 22 17.84 -8.70 12.32
CA ALA A 22 16.84 -8.46 11.29
C ALA A 22 15.51 -9.12 11.71
N GLY A 23 14.42 -8.37 11.54
CA GLY A 23 13.06 -8.81 11.82
C GLY A 23 12.35 -9.32 10.58
N GLY A 24 11.07 -9.66 10.76
CA GLY A 24 10.17 -10.03 9.68
C GLY A 24 8.93 -9.14 9.61
N ILE A 25 8.17 -9.26 8.53
CA ILE A 25 6.85 -8.66 8.36
C ILE A 25 5.89 -9.76 7.91
N GLU A 26 4.75 -9.89 8.58
CA GLU A 26 3.61 -10.71 8.15
C GLU A 26 2.43 -9.77 7.87
N LEU A 27 2.18 -9.47 6.59
CA LEU A 27 1.15 -8.55 6.13
C LEU A 27 -0.13 -9.30 5.74
N PHE A 28 -1.26 -8.80 6.22
CA PHE A 28 -2.60 -9.22 5.79
C PHE A 28 -3.32 -8.07 5.07
N VAL A 29 -3.75 -8.32 3.83
CA VAL A 29 -4.48 -7.35 3.00
C VAL A 29 -5.88 -7.87 2.71
N THR A 30 -6.87 -7.01 2.85
CA THR A 30 -8.30 -7.33 2.64
C THR A 30 -8.99 -6.26 1.79
N GLY A 31 -10.17 -6.56 1.27
CA GLY A 31 -10.99 -5.58 0.53
C GLY A 31 -10.81 -5.62 -0.99
N PHE A 32 -10.21 -6.69 -1.53
CA PHE A 32 -10.18 -6.92 -2.97
C PHE A 32 -11.60 -7.26 -3.47
N SER A 33 -12.00 -6.65 -4.59
CA SER A 33 -13.33 -6.88 -5.19
C SER A 33 -13.42 -8.20 -5.97
N SER A 34 -12.28 -8.79 -6.32
CA SER A 34 -12.16 -10.04 -7.06
C SER A 34 -10.77 -10.66 -6.87
N ASP A 35 -10.66 -11.95 -7.16
CA ASP A 35 -9.39 -12.70 -7.09
C ASP A 35 -8.58 -12.64 -8.40
N ALA A 36 -9.09 -11.97 -9.43
CA ALA A 36 -8.38 -11.76 -10.69
C ALA A 36 -7.17 -10.84 -10.49
N GLY A 37 -6.04 -11.14 -11.15
CA GLY A 37 -4.81 -10.35 -11.04
C GLY A 37 -4.02 -10.64 -9.76
N MET A 38 -3.29 -9.63 -9.29
CA MET A 38 -2.38 -9.72 -8.14
C MET A 38 -2.61 -8.60 -7.14
N ALA A 39 -2.24 -8.84 -5.88
CA ALA A 39 -2.05 -7.80 -4.89
C ALA A 39 -0.61 -7.27 -4.99
N ARG A 40 -0.47 -5.99 -5.32
CA ARG A 40 0.84 -5.34 -5.38
C ARG A 40 1.10 -4.63 -4.05
N ILE A 41 2.26 -4.92 -3.47
CA ILE A 41 2.66 -4.46 -2.13
C ILE A 41 3.97 -3.68 -2.25
N VAL A 42 4.03 -2.51 -1.65
CA VAL A 42 5.20 -1.63 -1.64
C VAL A 42 5.56 -1.31 -0.20
N LEU A 43 6.77 -1.70 0.21
CA LEU A 43 7.38 -1.39 1.50
C LEU A 43 8.31 -0.18 1.34
N MET A 44 8.19 0.80 2.22
CA MET A 44 9.05 1.99 2.26
C MET A 44 9.60 2.18 3.67
N GLU A 45 10.90 2.43 3.76
CA GLU A 45 11.57 2.82 4.98
C GLU A 45 11.51 4.34 5.19
N GLY A 46 11.13 4.75 6.39
CA GLY A 46 11.10 6.15 6.80
C GLY A 46 10.08 7.02 6.05
N GLU A 47 9.95 8.25 6.55
CA GLU A 47 9.00 9.21 5.99
C GLU A 47 9.41 9.67 4.58
N ALA A 48 10.71 9.83 4.31
CA ALA A 48 11.22 10.22 3.00
C ALA A 48 10.86 9.19 1.92
N GLY A 49 11.01 7.89 2.21
CA GLY A 49 10.57 6.81 1.32
C GLY A 49 9.05 6.85 1.10
N TYR A 50 8.28 7.05 2.17
CA TYR A 50 6.82 7.18 2.09
C TYR A 50 6.34 8.37 1.25
N ARG A 51 7.09 9.48 1.25
CA ARG A 51 6.81 10.68 0.44
C ARG A 51 7.30 10.56 -1.01
N GLY A 52 7.98 9.48 -1.36
CA GLY A 52 8.56 9.26 -2.69
C GLY A 52 9.86 10.06 -2.93
N GLU A 53 10.51 10.53 -1.87
CA GLU A 53 11.78 11.26 -1.92
C GLU A 53 12.98 10.30 -1.95
N MET A 54 12.76 9.03 -1.62
CA MET A 54 13.74 7.95 -1.69
C MET A 54 13.17 6.74 -2.47
N PRO A 55 14.04 5.87 -3.02
CA PRO A 55 13.61 4.61 -3.58
C PRO A 55 12.84 3.75 -2.57
N VAL A 56 11.90 2.96 -3.08
CA VAL A 56 11.15 1.98 -2.27
C VAL A 56 12.07 0.87 -1.78
N THR A 57 11.79 0.32 -0.58
CA THR A 57 12.62 -0.72 0.06
C THR A 57 12.40 -2.08 -0.58
N ARG A 58 11.13 -2.46 -0.80
CA ARG A 58 10.77 -3.75 -1.38
C ARG A 58 9.43 -3.65 -2.10
N VAL A 59 9.30 -4.39 -3.18
CA VAL A 59 8.05 -4.52 -3.94
C VAL A 59 7.75 -6.01 -4.10
N ALA A 60 6.48 -6.39 -3.96
CA ALA A 60 6.03 -7.76 -4.13
C ALA A 60 4.67 -7.81 -4.83
N SER A 61 4.46 -8.85 -5.64
CA SER A 61 3.18 -9.19 -6.25
C SER A 61 2.76 -10.56 -5.70
N VAL A 62 1.61 -10.64 -5.04
CA VAL A 62 1.12 -11.88 -4.42
C VAL A 62 -0.29 -12.22 -4.89
N PRO A 63 -0.66 -13.51 -5.00
CA PRO A 63 -1.98 -13.90 -5.47
C PRO A 63 -3.07 -13.48 -4.49
N ILE A 64 -4.22 -13.08 -5.04
CA ILE A 64 -5.43 -12.81 -4.27
C ILE A 64 -6.25 -14.11 -4.17
N ARG A 65 -6.77 -14.40 -2.98
CA ARG A 65 -7.63 -15.54 -2.68
C ARG A 65 -8.75 -15.12 -1.74
N ASP A 66 -9.99 -15.37 -2.12
CA ASP A 66 -11.18 -15.02 -1.36
C ASP A 66 -11.18 -13.55 -0.89
N GLY A 67 -10.84 -12.63 -1.80
CA GLY A 67 -10.79 -11.19 -1.52
C GLY A 67 -9.68 -10.76 -0.56
N ARG A 68 -8.65 -11.61 -0.38
CA ARG A 68 -7.55 -11.42 0.58
C ARG A 68 -6.19 -11.74 -0.04
N ALA A 69 -5.15 -11.15 0.53
CA ALA A 69 -3.76 -11.45 0.18
C ALA A 69 -2.88 -11.45 1.43
N GLU A 70 -1.91 -12.35 1.46
CA GLU A 70 -0.95 -12.50 2.55
C GLU A 70 0.46 -12.38 1.98
N TRP A 71 1.33 -11.66 2.68
CA TRP A 71 2.71 -11.47 2.27
C TRP A 71 3.64 -11.49 3.47
N THR A 72 4.72 -12.25 3.34
CA THR A 72 5.79 -12.31 4.34
C THR A 72 7.07 -11.74 3.77
N ALA A 73 7.81 -11.03 4.61
CA ALA A 73 9.11 -10.49 4.28
C ALA A 73 10.07 -10.71 5.44
N ASP A 74 11.10 -11.51 5.20
CA ASP A 74 12.18 -11.74 6.15
C ASP A 74 13.36 -10.78 5.88
N ASP A 75 14.33 -10.82 6.79
CA ASP A 75 15.57 -10.06 6.75
C ASP A 75 15.36 -8.55 6.60
N ILE A 76 14.39 -8.01 7.34
CA ILE A 76 14.11 -6.57 7.39
C ILE A 76 14.93 -5.93 8.50
N ALA A 77 15.75 -4.94 8.16
CA ALA A 77 16.53 -4.21 9.14
C ALA A 77 15.60 -3.55 10.18
N PRO A 78 16.01 -3.48 11.46
CA PRO A 78 15.23 -2.74 12.44
C PRO A 78 15.07 -1.28 12.02
N GLY A 79 13.83 -0.78 12.05
CA GLY A 79 13.50 0.52 11.50
C GLY A 79 12.00 0.79 11.50
N ARG A 80 11.62 1.94 10.95
CA ARG A 80 10.22 2.38 10.88
C ARG A 80 9.78 2.44 9.42
N TYR A 81 8.67 1.78 9.13
CA TYR A 81 8.26 1.47 7.76
C TYR A 81 6.80 1.85 7.51
N ALA A 82 6.43 2.00 6.24
CA ALA A 82 5.05 2.04 5.79
C ALA A 82 4.84 1.04 4.64
N LEU A 83 3.61 0.54 4.53
CA LEU A 83 3.17 -0.32 3.45
C LEU A 83 2.03 0.32 2.68
N ILE A 84 2.05 0.18 1.36
CA ILE A 84 0.93 0.46 0.47
C ILE A 84 0.60 -0.83 -0.28
N ALA A 85 -0.70 -1.12 -0.41
CA ALA A 85 -1.18 -2.19 -1.27
C ALA A 85 -2.23 -1.66 -2.25
N HIS A 86 -2.23 -2.22 -3.47
CA HIS A 86 -3.29 -2.02 -4.46
C HIS A 86 -3.59 -3.33 -5.19
N HIS A 87 -4.79 -3.39 -5.75
CA HIS A 87 -5.20 -4.45 -6.66
C HIS A 87 -4.62 -4.14 -8.05
N ASP A 88 -3.78 -5.01 -8.60
CA ASP A 88 -3.29 -4.97 -9.98
C ASP A 88 -4.05 -6.03 -10.78
N LYS A 89 -5.09 -5.63 -11.51
CA LYS A 89 -6.02 -6.58 -12.18
C LYS A 89 -5.47 -7.20 -13.45
N ASP A 90 -4.63 -6.49 -14.19
CA ASP A 90 -4.09 -6.92 -15.48
C ASP A 90 -2.65 -7.45 -15.40
N ALA A 91 -2.05 -7.41 -14.21
CA ALA A 91 -0.74 -7.99 -13.91
C ALA A 91 0.37 -7.42 -14.80
N ASP A 92 0.30 -6.13 -15.10
CA ASP A 92 1.29 -5.42 -15.90
C ASP A 92 2.44 -4.83 -15.06
N ASP A 93 2.39 -5.08 -13.75
CA ASP A 93 3.30 -4.52 -12.75
C ASP A 93 3.33 -2.97 -12.74
N ASP A 94 2.33 -2.30 -13.29
CA ASP A 94 2.12 -0.88 -13.16
C ASP A 94 0.92 -0.60 -12.25
N LEU A 95 0.99 0.51 -11.51
CA LEU A 95 -0.25 1.08 -11.01
C LEU A 95 -0.86 1.75 -12.23
N ASN A 96 -1.78 1.07 -12.91
CA ASN A 96 -2.50 1.60 -14.06
C ASN A 96 -3.09 2.98 -13.74
N ARG A 97 -2.34 4.04 -14.09
CA ARG A 97 -2.71 5.46 -13.93
C ARG A 97 -3.25 5.91 -15.27
N PRO A 98 -4.54 5.69 -15.62
CA PRO A 98 -5.04 6.23 -16.88
C PRO A 98 -4.93 7.76 -16.82
N PHE A 99 -4.04 8.30 -17.61
CA PHE A 99 -4.09 9.65 -18.17
C PHE A 99 -4.64 10.77 -17.27
N LEU A 100 -4.23 10.82 -16.00
CA LEU A 100 -4.23 11.97 -15.07
C LEU A 100 -3.70 11.63 -13.64
N GLY A 101 -3.07 10.47 -13.43
CA GLY A 101 -2.39 10.16 -12.16
C GLY A 101 -3.29 9.76 -10.98
N LEU A 102 -4.53 9.31 -11.22
CA LEU A 102 -5.45 8.87 -10.17
C LEU A 102 -5.67 7.34 -10.22
N PRO A 103 -5.58 6.61 -9.09
CA PRO A 103 -5.78 5.16 -9.07
C PRO A 103 -7.22 4.82 -9.44
N GLN A 104 -7.44 3.96 -10.43
CA GLN A 104 -8.77 3.40 -10.72
C GLN A 104 -9.13 2.23 -9.80
N GLU A 105 -8.15 1.72 -9.08
CA GLU A 105 -8.24 0.50 -8.30
C GLU A 105 -8.23 0.82 -6.79
N PRO A 106 -8.90 -0.02 -5.97
CA PRO A 106 -8.82 0.10 -4.53
C PRO A 106 -7.37 0.03 -4.07
N TYR A 107 -6.98 0.95 -3.21
CA TYR A 107 -5.67 0.97 -2.59
C TYR A 107 -5.80 1.17 -1.07
N GLY A 108 -4.75 0.90 -0.32
CA GLY A 108 -4.74 1.03 1.13
C GLY A 108 -3.35 1.18 1.70
N TYR A 109 -3.29 1.60 2.96
CA TYR A 109 -2.06 1.83 3.71
C TYR A 109 -2.01 0.93 4.95
N SER A 110 -0.81 0.69 5.47
CA SER A 110 -0.60 0.00 6.75
C SER A 110 -1.41 0.63 7.88
N ASN A 111 -1.69 -0.18 8.90
CA ASN A 111 -2.54 0.14 10.05
C ASN A 111 -3.99 0.50 9.69
N GLY A 112 -4.43 0.22 8.45
CA GLY A 112 -5.76 0.62 7.96
C GLY A 112 -5.94 2.14 7.90
N ALA A 113 -4.84 2.90 7.86
CA ALA A 113 -4.89 4.35 7.77
C ALA A 113 -5.59 4.81 6.48
N TRP A 114 -6.34 5.91 6.60
CA TRP A 114 -7.18 6.40 5.52
C TRP A 114 -7.27 7.92 5.53
N THR A 115 -7.33 8.51 4.34
CA THR A 115 -7.64 9.93 4.14
C THR A 115 -8.54 10.09 2.93
N SER A 116 -9.39 11.12 2.94
CA SER A 116 -10.23 11.50 1.80
C SER A 116 -9.46 12.27 0.73
N MET A 117 -8.35 12.93 1.08
CA MET A 117 -7.48 13.69 0.18
C MET A 117 -6.01 13.48 0.53
N GLY A 118 -5.17 13.35 -0.51
CA GLY A 118 -3.72 13.22 -0.37
C GLY A 118 -3.27 11.89 0.25
N LEU A 119 -2.06 11.90 0.81
CA LEU A 119 -1.49 10.81 1.60
C LEU A 119 -1.92 10.95 3.07
N PRO A 120 -2.21 9.84 3.77
CA PRO A 120 -2.31 9.86 5.22
C PRO A 120 -1.06 10.43 5.92
N ALA A 121 -1.21 10.86 7.17
CA ALA A 121 -0.05 11.27 7.96
C ALA A 121 0.91 10.09 8.17
N TRP A 122 2.21 10.36 8.15
CA TRP A 122 3.26 9.36 8.37
C TRP A 122 3.01 8.53 9.64
N ASP A 123 2.74 9.19 10.76
CA ASP A 123 2.52 8.49 12.04
C ASP A 123 1.29 7.57 12.04
N ALA A 124 0.32 7.78 11.15
CA ALA A 124 -0.83 6.90 11.03
C ALA A 124 -0.50 5.61 10.26
N VAL A 125 0.40 5.69 9.28
CA VAL A 125 0.79 4.55 8.42
C VAL A 125 1.98 3.79 8.98
N ALA A 126 2.83 4.46 9.75
CA ALA A 126 4.11 3.92 10.16
C ALA A 126 3.98 2.80 11.19
N PHE A 127 4.84 1.80 11.09
CA PHE A 127 5.00 0.73 12.07
C PHE A 127 6.48 0.39 12.25
N ASP A 128 6.83 -0.14 13.42
CA ASP A 128 8.20 -0.49 13.75
C ASP A 128 8.48 -1.97 13.43
N VAL A 129 9.65 -2.22 12.85
CA VAL A 129 10.23 -3.55 12.72
C VAL A 129 11.41 -3.63 13.68
N GLY A 130 11.41 -4.65 14.54
CA GLY A 130 12.47 -4.93 15.50
C GLY A 130 12.91 -6.38 15.40
N ALA A 131 13.37 -6.96 16.52
CA ALA A 131 13.78 -8.38 16.53
C ALA A 131 12.60 -9.35 16.37
N ALA A 132 11.39 -8.95 16.74
CA ALA A 132 10.17 -9.73 16.54
C ALA A 132 9.48 -9.33 15.22
N PRO A 133 8.81 -10.28 14.52
CA PRO A 133 8.06 -9.96 13.32
C PRO A 133 6.93 -8.95 13.56
N ALA A 134 6.85 -7.94 12.70
CA ALA A 134 5.75 -6.98 12.67
C ALA A 134 4.54 -7.57 11.93
N ARG A 135 3.32 -7.24 12.36
CA ARG A 135 2.08 -7.79 11.81
C ARG A 135 1.07 -6.71 11.39
N PRO A 136 1.42 -5.84 10.43
CA PRO A 136 0.50 -4.80 9.95
C PRO A 136 -0.66 -5.40 9.15
N SER A 137 -1.77 -4.68 9.10
CA SER A 137 -2.92 -5.00 8.26
C SER A 137 -3.28 -3.85 7.34
N ILE A 138 -3.77 -4.17 6.14
CA ILE A 138 -4.28 -3.21 5.17
C ILE A 138 -5.72 -3.59 4.79
N HIS A 139 -6.59 -2.59 4.76
CA HIS A 139 -7.91 -2.71 4.15
C HIS A 139 -8.00 -1.77 2.96
N LEU A 140 -8.18 -2.33 1.77
CA LEU A 140 -8.32 -1.55 0.56
C LEU A 140 -9.63 -0.80 0.58
N ARG A 141 -9.57 0.47 0.19
CA ARG A 141 -10.74 1.33 0.05
C ARG A 141 -10.63 2.12 -1.24
N MET A 142 -11.76 2.35 -1.89
CA MET A 142 -11.84 3.29 -2.99
C MET A 142 -11.94 4.71 -2.41
N ASN A 143 -11.07 5.63 -2.80
CA ASN A 143 -11.24 7.02 -2.38
C ASN A 143 -12.39 7.66 -3.18
N ALA A 144 -13.19 8.50 -2.53
CA ALA A 144 -14.33 9.16 -3.19
C ALA A 144 -13.85 10.09 -4.32
N PHE A 145 -12.60 10.55 -4.26
CA PHE A 145 -12.01 11.42 -5.28
C PHE A 145 -11.69 10.68 -6.58
N ALA A 146 -11.16 9.46 -6.55
CA ALA A 146 -10.97 8.63 -7.75
C ALA A 146 -12.31 8.20 -8.34
N ALA A 147 -13.29 7.86 -7.49
CA ALA A 147 -14.64 7.58 -7.93
C ALA A 147 -15.29 8.79 -8.62
N ALA A 148 -15.13 10.00 -8.05
CA ALA A 148 -15.68 11.23 -8.61
C ALA A 148 -14.92 11.73 -9.86
N SER A 149 -13.60 11.58 -9.94
CA SER A 149 -12.82 11.95 -11.12
C SER A 149 -13.18 11.09 -12.33
N GLN A 150 -13.50 9.81 -12.13
CA GLN A 150 -14.02 8.93 -13.18
C GLN A 150 -15.39 9.40 -13.68
N MET A 151 -16.28 9.86 -12.79
CA MET A 151 -17.59 10.41 -13.20
C MET A 151 -17.47 11.69 -14.02
N ALA A 152 -16.47 12.53 -13.74
CA ALA A 152 -16.22 13.76 -14.50
C ALA A 152 -15.60 13.47 -15.89
N LEU A 153 -14.74 12.45 -16.00
CA LEU A 153 -14.01 12.12 -17.23
C LEU A 153 -14.89 11.44 -18.30
N VAL A 154 -15.91 10.68 -17.89
CA VAL A 154 -16.85 10.01 -18.82
C VAL A 154 -17.88 11.00 -19.39
N GLY A 155 -18.02 12.19 -18.78
CA GLY A 155 -18.97 13.22 -19.18
C GLY A 155 -20.44 12.83 -18.91
N LEU A 156 -21.28 13.84 -18.69
CA LEU A 156 -22.74 13.71 -18.59
C LEU A 156 -23.44 12.85 -19.69
N PRO A 157 -22.92 12.67 -20.92
CA PRO A 157 -23.63 11.87 -21.94
C PRO A 157 -23.76 10.38 -21.59
N ALA A 158 -22.78 9.75 -20.92
CA ALA A 158 -22.87 8.31 -20.62
C ALA A 158 -23.83 8.02 -19.45
N LEU A 159 -23.90 8.93 -18.47
CA LEU A 159 -24.86 8.87 -17.36
C LEU A 159 -26.31 8.98 -17.85
N ALA A 160 -26.55 9.77 -18.91
CA ALA A 160 -27.86 9.87 -19.56
C ALA A 160 -28.26 8.58 -20.32
N ALA A 161 -27.31 7.78 -20.82
CA ALA A 161 -27.61 6.50 -21.48
C ALA A 161 -28.01 5.40 -20.48
N ILE A 162 -27.44 5.40 -19.28
CA ILE A 162 -27.75 4.47 -18.20
C ILE A 162 -29.10 4.81 -17.54
N PHE A 163 -29.45 6.09 -17.39
CA PHE A 163 -30.75 6.51 -16.83
C PHE A 163 -31.87 6.68 -17.88
N GLY A 164 -31.54 6.99 -19.14
CA GLY A 164 -32.51 7.16 -20.22
C GLY A 164 -33.17 5.85 -20.68
N SER A 165 -32.50 4.71 -20.50
CA SER A 165 -33.02 3.39 -20.83
C SER A 165 -34.06 2.87 -19.84
N LEU A 166 -34.09 3.38 -18.59
CA LEU A 166 -35.13 3.02 -17.61
C LEU A 166 -36.47 3.74 -17.86
N VAL A 167 -36.46 4.95 -18.44
CA VAL A 167 -37.69 5.68 -18.80
C VAL A 167 -38.26 5.18 -20.13
N PHE A 168 -37.41 4.73 -21.06
CA PHE A 168 -37.85 4.27 -22.39
C PHE A 168 -38.58 2.93 -22.37
N VAL A 169 -38.17 1.97 -21.52
CA VAL A 169 -38.82 0.65 -21.44
C VAL A 169 -40.25 0.73 -20.87
N ARG A 170 -40.57 1.76 -20.07
CA ARG A 170 -41.92 1.94 -19.50
C ARG A 170 -42.95 2.46 -20.52
N ARG A 171 -42.53 2.94 -21.69
CA ARG A 171 -43.43 3.50 -22.72
C ARG A 171 -43.86 2.49 -23.80
N LEU A 172 -43.23 1.32 -23.87
CA LEU A 172 -43.56 0.27 -24.85
C LEU A 172 -44.58 -0.76 -24.36
N ARG A 173 -45.09 -0.65 -23.13
CA ARG A 173 -46.18 -1.50 -22.60
C ARG A 173 -47.51 -0.74 -22.53
N ARG A 174 -47.95 -0.12 -23.64
CA ARG A 174 -49.37 0.16 -23.82
C ARG A 174 -49.97 -0.97 -24.66
N PRO A 175 -50.84 -1.84 -24.12
CA PRO A 175 -51.57 -2.78 -24.93
C PRO A 175 -52.51 -2.00 -25.86
N ALA A 176 -52.54 -2.37 -27.14
CA ALA A 176 -53.53 -1.87 -28.08
C ALA A 176 -54.90 -2.40 -27.66
N THR A 177 -55.79 -1.51 -27.23
CA THR A 177 -57.23 -1.78 -27.16
C THR A 177 -57.81 -1.74 -28.58
N VAL A 178 -58.53 -2.81 -28.94
CA VAL A 178 -59.38 -2.96 -30.14
C VAL A 178 -60.56 -2.00 -30.06
#